data_AF-A0A966RLT5-F1
#
_entry.id   AF-A0A966RLT5-F1
#
_cell.length_a   1.000
_cell.length_b   1.000
_cell.length_c   1.000
_cell.angle_alpha   90.00
_cell.angle_beta   90.00
_cell.angle_gamma   90.00
#
_symmetry.space_group_name_H-M   'P 1'
#
loop_
_entity.id
_entity.type
_entity.pdbx_description
1 polymer ?
#
loop_
_entity_poly.entity_id
_entity_poly.type
_entity_poly.pdbx_seq_one_letter_code
_entity_poly.pdbx_strand_id
1 'polypeptide(L)'
;MSAWLCKGLWFALVIPLSLATLTLTTAHWRGIATILFSRIALVMASSLGLWFWLLMRDSSAASGQLAGSIEGLQRAWLTGWWHIQLGGPAQGLGTRFYDLIREPWWFFWPVWPVAFWAIWSLGARWREPSLVAPLGLMLATFALSPIAPGSSLAWLMPVSVPLAALAAMGLPSLRRSLVQFIDWYAVLIYGLIALMFWAYYLAWLIGWPEKMAYRMGVLARADQASIAWLGALTSLAVSLAWVSLVAWRLSRQPAMLWKPVLLASSGLVLIWFLFQTLFLEAHNTRNSYREMAMQARAVMQSATGCVIGEQLRPAVQASLQWFAGLEFSNAPHCPWLLIQDSGEALRYAAPARPGWQLHWAGARRGENQERFRLYLRQETQKLD
;
A
#
# COMPACT_ATOMS: atom_id res chain seq x y z
N MET A 1 13.54 7.15 -2.83
CA MET A 1 13.42 8.46 -2.15
C MET A 1 12.11 9.18 -2.48
N SER A 2 11.60 9.13 -3.72
CA SER A 2 10.31 9.75 -4.12
C SER A 2 9.10 9.28 -3.29
N ALA A 3 9.01 7.99 -2.95
CA ALA A 3 7.91 7.47 -2.13
C ALA A 3 7.88 8.00 -0.67
N TRP A 4 9.02 8.44 -0.13
CA TRP A 4 9.11 8.99 1.24
C TRP A 4 8.66 10.46 1.29
N LEU A 5 9.00 11.24 0.25
CA LEU A 5 8.63 12.66 0.17
C LEU A 5 7.15 12.86 -0.16
N CYS A 6 6.54 11.96 -0.93
CA CYS A 6 5.10 12.04 -1.24
C CYS A 6 4.17 11.82 -0.03
N LYS A 7 4.65 11.25 1.09
CA LYS A 7 3.80 10.90 2.24
C LYS A 7 3.77 11.94 3.37
N GLY A 8 4.62 12.97 3.35
CA GLY A 8 4.44 14.10 4.25
C GLY A 8 5.69 14.70 4.90
N LEU A 9 5.45 15.81 5.60
CA LEU A 9 6.43 16.57 6.40
C LEU A 9 7.12 15.70 7.45
N TRP A 10 6.40 14.71 8.00
CA TRP A 10 6.90 13.82 9.04
C TRP A 10 8.02 12.89 8.58
N PHE A 11 7.97 12.39 7.33
CA PHE A 11 9.06 11.57 6.78
C PHE A 11 10.32 12.38 6.49
N ALA A 12 10.12 13.66 6.15
CA ALA A 12 11.21 14.62 6.04
C ALA A 12 11.94 14.85 7.37
N LEU A 13 11.32 14.61 8.54
CA LEU A 13 11.96 14.69 9.86
C LEU A 13 12.75 13.43 10.24
N VAL A 14 12.46 12.27 9.64
CA VAL A 14 13.19 11.02 9.90
C VAL A 14 14.67 11.16 9.51
N ILE A 15 14.93 11.77 8.36
CA ILE A 15 16.28 11.94 7.81
C ILE A 15 17.17 12.79 8.74
N PRO A 16 16.79 14.03 9.14
CA PRO A 16 17.60 14.84 10.04
C PRO A 16 17.75 14.20 11.43
N LEU A 17 16.72 13.54 11.96
CA LEU A 17 16.84 12.80 13.23
C LEU A 17 17.86 11.65 13.12
N SER A 18 17.83 10.88 12.04
CA SER A 18 18.82 9.82 11.82
C SER A 18 20.24 10.37 11.67
N LEU A 19 20.42 11.51 10.99
CA LEU A 19 21.71 12.17 10.86
C LEU A 19 22.20 12.73 12.20
N ALA A 20 21.31 13.23 13.05
CA ALA A 20 21.64 13.64 14.42
C ALA A 20 22.10 12.44 15.26
N THR A 21 21.49 11.26 15.12
CA THR A 21 21.98 10.05 15.80
C THR A 21 23.38 9.64 15.34
N LEU A 22 23.72 9.86 14.06
CA LEU A 22 25.05 9.59 13.51
C LEU A 22 26.12 10.56 14.04
N THR A 23 25.82 11.86 14.13
CA THR A 23 26.75 12.88 14.64
C THR A 23 27.06 12.71 16.13
N LEU A 24 26.06 12.28 16.91
CA LEU A 24 26.21 12.09 18.35
C LEU A 24 27.03 10.85 18.71
N THR A 25 26.88 9.76 17.94
CA THR A 25 27.48 8.45 18.29
C THR A 25 28.87 8.23 17.67
N THR A 26 29.20 8.89 16.57
CA THR A 26 30.46 8.63 15.83
C THR A 26 31.28 9.91 15.64
N ALA A 27 32.41 10.01 16.34
CA ALA A 27 33.29 11.19 16.27
C ALA A 27 33.89 11.40 14.87
N HIS A 28 34.21 10.31 14.16
CA HIS A 28 34.85 10.33 12.83
C HIS A 28 33.92 10.88 11.73
N TRP A 29 32.60 10.76 11.90
CA TRP A 29 31.63 11.22 10.90
C TRP A 29 31.00 12.58 11.24
N ARG A 30 31.37 13.23 12.34
CA ARG A 30 30.81 14.55 12.71
C ARG A 30 30.95 15.60 11.62
N GLY A 31 32.10 15.66 10.94
CA GLY A 31 32.33 16.61 9.84
C GLY A 31 31.62 16.24 8.54
N ILE A 32 31.57 14.95 8.20
CA ILE A 32 30.90 14.46 6.99
C ILE A 32 29.39 14.56 7.14
N ALA A 33 28.86 14.23 8.31
CA ALA A 33 27.44 14.27 8.61
C ALA A 33 26.89 15.70 8.67
N THR A 34 27.65 16.70 9.14
CA THR A 34 27.22 18.11 9.06
C THR A 34 27.20 18.63 7.62
N ILE A 35 28.18 18.24 6.79
CA ILE A 35 28.21 18.57 5.36
C ILE A 35 27.07 17.85 4.61
N LEU A 36 26.82 16.57 4.91
CA LEU A 36 25.70 15.83 4.33
C LEU A 36 24.35 16.39 4.81
N PHE A 37 24.23 16.76 6.08
CA PHE A 37 23.02 17.37 6.63
C PHE A 37 22.72 18.69 5.93
N SER A 38 23.70 19.58 5.75
CA SER A 38 23.49 20.85 5.06
C SER A 38 23.13 20.65 3.58
N ARG A 39 23.78 19.71 2.89
CA ARG A 39 23.47 19.38 1.48
C ARG A 39 22.11 18.71 1.32
N ILE A 40 21.75 17.76 2.18
CA ILE A 40 20.45 17.08 2.14
C ILE A 40 19.34 18.06 2.52
N ALA A 41 19.54 18.91 3.53
CA ALA A 41 18.60 19.97 3.86
C ALA A 41 18.42 20.95 2.70
N LEU A 42 19.50 21.33 2.00
CA LEU A 42 19.43 22.18 0.81
C LEU A 42 18.69 21.49 -0.35
N VAL A 43 18.95 20.21 -0.61
CA VAL A 43 18.24 19.43 -1.64
C VAL A 43 16.77 19.28 -1.28
N MET A 44 16.45 19.02 -0.02
CA MET A 44 15.07 18.94 0.44
C MET A 44 14.36 20.29 0.33
N ALA A 45 14.97 21.38 0.82
CA ALA A 45 14.41 22.72 0.75
C ALA A 45 14.23 23.19 -0.70
N SER A 46 15.21 22.92 -1.58
CA SER A 46 15.09 23.22 -3.01
C SER A 46 14.07 22.33 -3.72
N SER A 47 13.95 21.05 -3.35
CA SER A 47 12.92 20.17 -3.92
C SER A 47 11.51 20.57 -3.48
N LEU A 48 11.30 20.91 -2.21
CA LEU A 48 10.04 21.42 -1.67
C LEU A 48 9.70 22.78 -2.28
N GLY A 49 10.69 23.67 -2.40
CA GLY A 49 10.56 24.97 -3.03
C GLY A 49 10.26 24.88 -4.54
N LEU A 50 10.92 23.96 -5.26
CA LEU A 50 10.65 23.69 -6.67
C LEU A 50 9.27 23.08 -6.87
N TRP A 51 8.86 22.15 -6.00
CA TRP A 51 7.53 21.54 -6.08
C TRP A 51 6.44 22.58 -5.81
N PHE A 52 6.62 23.41 -4.78
CA PHE A 52 5.72 24.52 -4.47
C PHE A 52 5.69 25.55 -5.61
N TRP A 53 6.83 25.88 -6.20
CA TRP A 53 6.93 26.79 -7.34
C TRP A 53 6.27 26.22 -8.60
N LEU A 54 6.45 24.94 -8.92
CA LEU A 54 5.78 24.29 -10.06
C LEU A 54 4.27 24.24 -9.87
N LEU A 55 3.81 23.96 -8.65
CA LEU A 55 2.38 24.00 -8.30
C LEU A 55 1.80 25.41 -8.50
N MET A 56 2.54 26.45 -8.12
CA MET A 56 2.15 27.85 -8.30
C MET A 56 2.41 28.40 -9.71
N ARG A 57 3.23 27.74 -10.53
CA ARG A 57 3.54 28.18 -11.90
C ARG A 57 2.42 27.83 -12.87
N ASP A 58 1.81 26.65 -12.74
CA ASP A 58 0.73 26.21 -13.62
C ASP A 58 -0.53 27.10 -13.51
N SER A 59 -0.77 27.77 -12.38
CA SER A 59 -1.89 28.71 -12.24
C SER A 59 -1.67 30.02 -13.00
N SER A 60 -0.41 30.46 -13.17
CA SER A 60 -0.06 31.74 -13.82
C SER A 60 -0.14 31.72 -15.36
N ALA A 61 -0.14 30.53 -15.97
CA ALA A 61 -0.20 30.34 -17.43
C ALA A 61 -1.63 30.14 -17.97
N ALA A 62 -2.62 29.96 -17.09
CA ALA A 62 -4.02 29.80 -17.48
C ALA A 62 -4.69 31.18 -17.64
N SER A 63 -5.26 31.47 -18.81
CA SER A 63 -6.06 32.69 -19.04
C SER A 63 -7.51 32.52 -18.59
N GLY A 64 -8.06 33.46 -17.82
CA GLY A 64 -9.50 33.57 -17.53
C GLY A 64 -10.05 32.65 -16.42
N GLN A 65 -11.37 32.37 -16.44
CA GLN A 65 -12.12 31.58 -15.44
C GLN A 65 -11.48 30.23 -15.06
N LEU A 66 -10.70 29.63 -15.96
CA LEU A 66 -9.95 28.39 -15.71
C LEU A 66 -8.85 28.56 -14.65
N ALA A 67 -8.19 29.73 -14.57
CA ALA A 67 -7.17 30.01 -13.55
C ALA A 67 -7.77 29.99 -12.14
N GLY A 68 -8.95 30.59 -11.96
CA GLY A 68 -9.67 30.57 -10.69
C GLY A 68 -10.09 29.16 -10.25
N SER A 69 -10.45 28.30 -11.21
CA SER A 69 -10.78 26.89 -10.93
C SER A 69 -9.55 26.06 -10.52
N ILE A 70 -8.40 26.28 -11.18
CA ILE A 70 -7.13 25.60 -10.88
C ILE A 70 -6.62 26.04 -9.52
N GLU A 71 -6.62 27.35 -9.24
CA GLU A 71 -6.23 27.87 -7.93
C GLU A 71 -7.15 27.36 -6.80
N GLY A 72 -8.45 27.24 -7.06
CA GLY A 72 -9.41 26.68 -6.12
C GLY A 72 -9.13 25.21 -5.80
N LEU A 73 -8.86 24.39 -6.82
CA LEU A 73 -8.48 22.99 -6.68
C LEU A 73 -7.14 22.82 -5.95
N GLN A 74 -6.15 23.64 -6.28
CA GLN A 74 -4.84 23.63 -5.62
C GLN A 74 -4.95 24.05 -4.16
N ARG A 75 -5.71 25.10 -3.86
CA ARG A 75 -5.99 25.52 -2.47
C ARG A 75 -6.71 24.44 -1.70
N ALA A 76 -7.75 23.83 -2.26
CA ALA A 76 -8.49 22.73 -1.64
C ALA A 76 -7.61 21.49 -1.39
N TRP A 77 -6.73 21.16 -2.32
CA TRP A 77 -5.77 20.08 -2.15
C TRP A 77 -4.73 20.41 -1.06
N LEU A 78 -4.15 21.61 -1.08
CA LEU A 78 -3.17 22.06 -0.09
C LEU A 78 -3.76 22.12 1.31
N THR A 79 -4.98 22.64 1.47
CA THR A 79 -5.65 22.68 2.77
C THR A 79 -5.98 21.28 3.27
N GLY A 80 -6.47 20.40 2.40
CA GLY A 80 -6.69 18.99 2.73
C GLY A 80 -5.39 18.27 3.13
N TRP A 81 -4.30 18.51 2.39
CA TRP A 81 -2.99 17.97 2.71
C TRP A 81 -2.49 18.49 4.07
N TRP A 82 -2.57 19.79 4.32
CA TRP A 82 -2.19 20.38 5.61
C TRP A 82 -3.02 19.83 6.76
N HIS A 83 -4.32 19.68 6.59
CA HIS A 83 -5.20 19.09 7.59
C HIS A 83 -4.82 17.63 7.89
N ILE A 84 -4.37 16.86 6.90
CA ILE A 84 -3.85 15.50 7.10
C ILE A 84 -2.50 15.54 7.82
N GLN A 85 -1.59 16.44 7.44
CA GLN A 85 -0.23 16.50 8.02
C GLN A 85 -0.21 17.02 9.46
N LEU A 86 -1.07 17.98 9.78
CA LEU A 86 -1.26 18.52 11.13
C LEU A 86 -2.23 17.67 11.95
N GLY A 87 -2.92 16.73 11.32
CA GLY A 87 -3.74 15.74 11.99
C GLY A 87 -2.89 14.80 12.85
N GLY A 88 -3.41 14.43 14.01
CA GLY A 88 -2.81 13.39 14.86
C GLY A 88 -3.01 11.97 14.31
N PRO A 89 -2.65 10.94 15.07
CA PRO A 89 -2.87 9.55 14.67
C PRO A 89 -4.36 9.27 14.45
N ALA A 90 -4.68 8.57 13.35
CA ALA A 90 -6.06 8.32 12.91
C ALA A 90 -6.90 7.52 13.92
N GLN A 91 -6.23 6.74 14.77
CA GLN A 91 -6.79 5.95 15.85
C GLN A 91 -6.02 6.44 17.08
N GLY A 92 -6.68 6.95 18.11
CA GLY A 92 -6.05 7.69 19.21
C GLY A 92 -4.75 7.07 19.77
N LEU A 93 -3.96 7.86 20.49
CA LEU A 93 -2.59 7.49 20.90
C LEU A 93 -2.49 6.07 21.52
N GLY A 94 -3.43 5.68 22.39
CA GLY A 94 -3.44 4.34 23.01
C GLY A 94 -3.53 3.17 22.02
N THR A 95 -4.49 3.22 21.09
CA THR A 95 -4.62 2.20 20.02
C THR A 95 -3.40 2.20 19.11
N ARG A 96 -2.84 3.39 18.83
CA ARG A 96 -1.65 3.52 17.99
C ARG A 96 -0.42 2.86 18.61
N PHE A 97 -0.20 3.02 19.93
CA PHE A 97 0.89 2.34 20.62
C PHE A 97 0.71 0.82 20.59
N TYR A 98 -0.51 0.33 20.80
CA TYR A 98 -0.80 -1.09 20.70
C TYR A 98 -0.51 -1.65 19.31
N ASP A 99 -0.95 -0.97 18.25
CA ASP A 99 -0.69 -1.37 16.86
C ASP A 99 0.80 -1.33 16.52
N LEU A 100 1.53 -0.33 17.00
CA LEU A 100 2.98 -0.23 16.79
C LEU A 100 3.77 -1.32 17.51
N ILE A 101 3.23 -1.92 18.55
CA ILE A 101 3.83 -3.09 19.16
C ILE A 101 3.42 -4.34 18.38
N ARG A 102 2.13 -4.51 18.07
CA ARG A 102 1.57 -5.73 17.49
C ARG A 102 1.97 -5.97 16.03
N GLU A 103 1.89 -4.95 15.19
CA GLU A 103 2.06 -5.08 13.73
C GLU A 103 3.50 -5.46 13.32
N PRO A 104 4.58 -4.86 13.88
CA PRO A 104 5.95 -5.18 13.47
C PRO A 104 6.32 -6.65 13.61
N TRP A 105 5.80 -7.35 14.63
CA TRP A 105 6.11 -8.76 14.88
C TRP A 105 5.84 -9.64 13.67
N TRP A 106 4.70 -9.42 13.02
CA TRP A 106 4.28 -10.16 11.84
C TRP A 106 4.73 -9.50 10.55
N PHE A 107 4.71 -8.17 10.49
CA PHE A 107 5.07 -7.43 9.28
C PHE A 107 6.54 -7.62 8.88
N PHE A 108 7.44 -7.66 9.85
CA PHE A 108 8.87 -7.85 9.61
C PHE A 108 9.34 -9.28 9.79
N TRP A 109 8.44 -10.23 10.07
CA TRP A 109 8.84 -11.63 10.08
C TRP A 109 9.21 -12.06 8.65
N PRO A 110 10.34 -12.77 8.42
CA PRO A 110 11.34 -13.28 9.36
C PRO A 110 12.63 -12.44 9.43
N VAL A 111 12.58 -11.17 9.03
CA VAL A 111 13.74 -10.25 8.97
C VAL A 111 14.13 -9.76 10.36
N TRP A 112 13.16 -9.46 11.23
CA TRP A 112 13.45 -8.87 12.55
C TRP A 112 14.34 -9.75 13.46
N PRO A 113 14.21 -11.10 13.52
CA PRO A 113 15.10 -11.93 14.34
C PRO A 113 16.54 -11.85 13.84
N VAL A 114 16.74 -11.81 12.52
CA VAL A 114 18.07 -11.69 11.90
C VAL A 114 18.66 -10.30 12.15
N ALA A 115 17.84 -9.25 12.05
CA ALA A 115 18.27 -7.89 12.38
C ALA A 115 18.64 -7.75 13.87
N PHE A 116 17.84 -8.34 14.77
CA PHE A 116 18.16 -8.35 16.20
C PHE A 116 19.45 -9.13 16.50
N TRP A 117 19.65 -10.26 15.83
CA TRP A 117 20.90 -11.01 15.90
C TRP A 117 22.09 -10.20 15.38
N ALA A 118 21.91 -9.44 14.29
CA ALA A 118 22.94 -8.54 13.75
C ALA A 118 23.36 -7.49 14.80
N ILE A 119 22.37 -6.83 15.41
CA ILE A 119 22.54 -5.83 16.46
C ILE A 119 23.30 -6.43 17.66
N TRP A 120 22.91 -7.63 18.10
CA TRP A 120 23.53 -8.31 19.24
C TRP A 120 24.97 -8.78 18.92
N SER A 121 25.18 -9.44 17.78
CA SER A 121 26.49 -9.98 17.39
C SER A 121 27.51 -8.89 17.00
N LEU A 122 27.04 -7.75 16.50
CA LEU A 122 27.85 -6.57 16.21
C LEU A 122 27.91 -5.60 17.38
N GLY A 123 27.47 -6.03 18.57
CA GLY A 123 27.41 -5.18 19.75
C GLY A 123 28.77 -4.77 20.34
N ALA A 124 29.89 -5.27 19.83
CA ALA A 124 31.20 -4.69 20.14
C ALA A 124 31.51 -3.46 19.26
N ARG A 125 30.79 -3.30 18.14
CA ARG A 125 31.01 -2.35 17.05
C ARG A 125 29.88 -1.34 16.91
N TRP A 126 29.16 -1.01 17.99
CA TRP A 126 28.03 -0.05 17.94
C TRP A 126 28.39 1.35 17.44
N ARG A 127 29.68 1.72 17.43
CA ARG A 127 30.17 2.99 16.90
C ARG A 127 30.53 2.93 15.41
N GLU A 128 30.33 1.80 14.74
CA GLU A 128 30.52 1.74 13.30
C GLU A 128 29.35 2.41 12.56
N PRO A 129 29.61 3.34 11.63
CA PRO A 129 28.56 4.06 10.87
C PRO A 129 27.63 3.12 10.10
N SER A 130 28.16 1.97 9.67
CA SER A 130 27.41 0.91 8.99
C SER A 130 26.25 0.37 9.83
N LEU A 131 26.41 0.29 11.16
CA LEU A 131 25.35 -0.17 12.08
C LEU A 131 24.47 1.01 12.53
N VAL A 132 25.09 2.15 12.86
CA VAL A 132 24.38 3.32 13.40
C VAL A 132 23.42 3.92 12.38
N ALA A 133 23.80 4.01 11.10
CA ALA A 133 22.97 4.67 10.09
C ALA A 133 21.60 3.98 9.90
N PRO A 134 21.52 2.67 9.60
CA PRO A 134 20.23 2.01 9.47
C PRO A 134 19.49 1.92 10.81
N LEU A 135 20.20 1.73 11.94
CA LEU A 135 19.57 1.71 13.26
C LEU A 135 18.96 3.08 13.63
N GLY A 136 19.64 4.18 13.34
CA GLY A 136 19.17 5.55 13.53
C GLY A 136 17.94 5.86 12.67
N LEU A 137 17.93 5.43 11.41
CA LEU A 137 16.74 5.54 10.54
C LEU A 137 15.55 4.76 11.08
N MET A 138 15.78 3.53 11.54
CA MET A 138 14.75 2.69 12.15
C MET A 138 14.18 3.36 13.41
N LEU A 139 15.03 3.77 14.34
CA LEU A 139 14.62 4.40 15.59
C LEU A 139 13.92 5.75 15.36
N ALA A 140 14.41 6.58 14.45
CA ALA A 140 13.78 7.85 14.13
C ALA A 140 12.36 7.65 13.56
N THR A 141 12.18 6.65 12.70
CA THR A 141 10.85 6.34 12.14
C THR A 141 9.90 5.79 13.21
N PHE A 142 10.38 4.90 14.09
CA PHE A 142 9.59 4.40 15.22
C PHE A 142 9.24 5.48 16.24
N ALA A 143 10.15 6.43 16.49
CA ALA A 143 9.92 7.52 17.44
C ALA A 143 8.87 8.53 16.95
N LEU A 144 8.80 8.79 15.64
CA LEU A 144 7.81 9.69 15.05
C LEU A 144 6.44 9.04 14.80
N SER A 145 6.41 7.72 14.60
CA SER A 145 5.18 6.99 14.25
C SER A 145 3.97 7.15 15.21
N PRO A 146 4.14 7.31 16.54
CA PRO A 146 3.01 7.48 17.46
C PRO A 146 2.23 8.79 17.26
N ILE A 147 2.93 9.85 16.87
CA ILE A 147 2.37 11.21 16.71
C ILE A 147 2.04 11.54 15.26
N ALA A 148 2.57 10.76 14.33
CA ALA A 148 2.42 11.03 12.91
C ALA A 148 1.04 10.60 12.36
N PRO A 149 0.54 11.31 11.33
CA PRO A 149 -0.75 11.03 10.72
C PRO A 149 -0.79 9.71 9.95
N GLY A 150 -2.01 9.22 9.71
CA GLY A 150 -2.27 8.01 8.94
C GLY A 150 -2.24 6.74 9.80
N SER A 151 -2.16 5.57 9.16
CA SER A 151 -2.13 4.26 9.84
C SER A 151 -0.71 3.85 10.25
N SER A 152 -0.60 3.01 11.27
CA SER A 152 0.64 2.40 11.78
C SER A 152 1.38 1.69 10.65
N LEU A 153 0.65 0.90 9.85
CA LEU A 153 1.18 0.18 8.69
C LEU A 153 1.88 1.09 7.66
N ALA A 154 1.37 2.31 7.45
CA ALA A 154 1.97 3.26 6.50
C ALA A 154 3.37 3.71 6.95
N TRP A 155 3.62 3.71 8.27
CA TRP A 155 4.90 4.04 8.90
C TRP A 155 5.83 2.84 9.06
N LEU A 156 5.33 1.61 8.92
CA LEU A 156 6.15 0.40 8.95
C LEU A 156 6.82 0.08 7.60
N MET A 157 6.18 0.41 6.47
CA MET A 157 6.79 0.22 5.15
C MET A 157 8.19 0.84 5.02
N PRO A 158 8.43 2.07 5.47
CA PRO A 158 9.72 2.74 5.32
C PRO A 158 10.81 2.13 6.22
N VAL A 159 10.43 1.57 7.37
CA VAL A 159 11.32 0.83 8.30
C VAL A 159 11.89 -0.46 7.69
N SER A 160 11.22 -1.05 6.69
CA SER A 160 11.70 -2.28 6.05
C SER A 160 13.11 -2.16 5.45
N VAL A 161 13.46 -0.99 4.92
CA VAL A 161 14.77 -0.73 4.28
C VAL A 161 15.92 -0.76 5.29
N PRO A 162 15.92 0.07 6.35
CA PRO A 162 16.98 -0.02 7.36
C PRO A 162 17.01 -1.38 8.06
N LEU A 163 15.86 -2.02 8.28
CA LEU A 163 15.81 -3.34 8.88
C LEU A 163 16.45 -4.42 7.98
N ALA A 164 16.19 -4.37 6.67
CA ALA A 164 16.84 -5.25 5.70
C ALA A 164 18.35 -5.03 5.63
N ALA A 165 18.80 -3.77 5.71
CA ALA A 165 20.23 -3.45 5.78
C ALA A 165 20.89 -4.02 7.04
N LEU A 166 20.25 -3.88 8.21
CA LEU A 166 20.73 -4.50 9.46
C LEU A 166 20.76 -6.03 9.36
N ALA A 167 19.71 -6.65 8.84
CA ALA A 167 19.66 -8.10 8.65
C ALA A 167 20.79 -8.58 7.71
N ALA A 168 21.05 -7.86 6.62
CA ALA A 168 22.12 -8.19 5.68
C ALA A 168 23.51 -8.19 6.34
N MET A 169 23.76 -7.26 7.27
CA MET A 169 25.00 -7.22 8.06
C MET A 169 25.14 -8.39 9.04
N GLY A 170 24.04 -8.93 9.53
CA GLY A 170 24.02 -10.09 10.43
C GLY A 170 24.13 -11.44 9.73
N LEU A 171 23.88 -11.52 8.42
CA LEU A 171 23.93 -12.79 7.69
C LEU A 171 25.25 -13.57 7.84
N PRO A 172 26.45 -12.94 7.79
CA PRO A 172 27.71 -13.66 7.95
C PRO A 172 27.94 -14.23 9.35
N SER A 173 27.26 -13.69 10.39
CA SER A 173 27.40 -14.16 11.78
C SER A 173 26.45 -15.30 12.13
N LEU A 174 25.58 -15.73 11.21
CA LEU A 174 24.68 -16.85 11.42
C LEU A 174 25.40 -18.19 11.34
N ARG A 175 24.96 -19.15 12.17
CA ARG A 175 25.45 -20.53 12.10
C ARG A 175 25.14 -21.13 10.73
N ARG A 176 26.12 -21.83 10.15
CA ARG A 176 25.96 -22.50 8.83
C ARG A 176 24.75 -23.44 8.79
N SER A 177 24.45 -24.12 9.90
CA SER A 177 23.28 -25.00 10.02
C SER A 177 21.95 -24.26 9.86
N LEU A 178 21.81 -23.08 10.46
CA LEU A 178 20.59 -22.27 10.36
C LEU A 178 20.40 -21.75 8.94
N VAL A 179 21.49 -21.29 8.31
CA VAL A 179 21.46 -20.80 6.92
C VAL A 179 21.05 -21.91 5.95
N GLN A 180 21.57 -23.13 6.12
CA GLN A 180 21.19 -24.28 5.32
C GLN A 180 19.73 -24.72 5.56
N PHE A 181 19.26 -24.66 6.81
CA PHE A 181 17.87 -24.94 7.14
C PHE A 181 16.90 -23.95 6.46
N ILE A 182 17.21 -22.65 6.52
CA ILE A 182 16.40 -21.61 5.86
C ILE A 182 16.36 -21.82 4.35
N ASP A 183 17.49 -22.18 3.73
CA ASP A 183 17.60 -22.43 2.28
C ASP A 183 16.65 -23.56 1.85
N TRP A 184 16.74 -24.72 2.50
CA TRP A 184 15.89 -25.88 2.17
C TRP A 184 14.43 -25.65 2.51
N TYR A 185 14.14 -25.00 3.64
CA TYR A 185 12.78 -24.63 4.01
C TYR A 185 12.16 -23.71 2.95
N ALA A 186 12.89 -22.71 2.47
CA ALA A 186 12.44 -21.82 1.41
C ALA A 186 12.12 -22.59 0.13
N VAL A 187 13.03 -23.46 -0.35
CA VAL A 187 12.80 -24.25 -1.57
C VAL A 187 11.56 -25.14 -1.44
N LEU A 188 11.40 -25.84 -0.31
CA LEU A 188 10.26 -26.74 -0.09
C LEU A 188 8.93 -25.99 -0.01
N ILE A 189 8.85 -24.93 0.80
CA ILE A 189 7.62 -24.16 0.99
C ILE A 189 7.25 -23.38 -0.26
N TYR A 190 8.20 -22.67 -0.87
CA TYR A 190 7.92 -21.90 -2.09
C TYR A 190 7.57 -22.82 -3.26
N GLY A 191 8.24 -23.97 -3.39
CA GLY A 191 7.90 -24.99 -4.39
C GLY A 191 6.50 -25.57 -4.18
N LEU A 192 6.14 -25.93 -2.94
CA LEU A 192 4.82 -26.46 -2.61
C LEU A 192 3.70 -25.45 -2.90
N ILE A 193 3.88 -24.18 -2.52
CA ILE A 193 2.89 -23.13 -2.78
C ILE A 193 2.80 -22.84 -4.29
N ALA A 194 3.91 -22.80 -5.02
CA ALA A 194 3.90 -22.62 -6.46
C ALA A 194 3.14 -23.75 -7.17
N LEU A 195 3.37 -25.01 -6.76
CA LEU A 195 2.63 -26.16 -7.26
C LEU A 195 1.14 -26.05 -6.91
N MET A 196 0.82 -25.62 -5.69
CA MET A 196 -0.56 -25.39 -5.27
C MET A 196 -1.24 -24.32 -6.14
N PHE A 197 -0.58 -23.20 -6.43
CA PHE A 197 -1.13 -22.15 -7.29
C PHE A 197 -1.40 -22.64 -8.72
N TRP A 198 -0.47 -23.39 -9.31
CA TRP A 198 -0.70 -24.02 -10.61
C TRP A 198 -1.87 -25.02 -10.56
N ALA A 199 -1.94 -25.86 -9.52
CA ALA A 199 -3.03 -26.82 -9.35
C ALA A 199 -4.40 -26.14 -9.22
N TYR A 200 -4.51 -25.08 -8.40
CA TYR A 200 -5.75 -24.32 -8.26
C TYR A 200 -6.14 -23.57 -9.54
N TYR A 201 -5.16 -22.99 -10.26
CA TYR A 201 -5.43 -22.31 -11.51
C TYR A 201 -5.91 -23.28 -12.60
N LEU A 202 -5.24 -24.42 -12.76
CA LEU A 202 -5.65 -25.47 -13.71
C LEU A 202 -7.01 -26.06 -13.33
N ALA A 203 -7.26 -26.29 -12.04
CA ALA A 203 -8.56 -26.78 -11.58
C ALA A 203 -9.69 -25.76 -11.86
N TRP A 204 -9.41 -24.47 -11.70
CA TRP A 204 -10.38 -23.40 -11.99
C TRP A 204 -10.63 -23.24 -13.50
N LEU A 205 -9.61 -23.48 -14.33
CA LEU A 205 -9.71 -23.40 -15.78
C LEU A 205 -10.43 -24.62 -16.39
N ILE A 206 -10.08 -25.82 -15.93
CA ILE A 206 -10.58 -27.10 -16.48
C ILE A 206 -11.91 -27.50 -15.81
N GLY A 207 -12.17 -27.02 -14.60
CA GLY A 207 -13.32 -27.43 -13.78
C GLY A 207 -13.10 -28.74 -13.00
N TRP A 208 -11.92 -29.37 -13.12
CA TRP A 208 -11.57 -30.61 -12.43
C TRP A 208 -10.24 -30.47 -11.69
N PRO A 209 -10.12 -30.85 -10.41
CA PRO A 209 -11.14 -31.49 -9.55
C PRO A 209 -12.24 -30.53 -9.07
N GLU A 210 -13.49 -31.00 -9.06
CA GLU A 210 -14.68 -30.17 -8.78
C GLU A 210 -14.60 -29.39 -7.46
N LYS A 211 -14.09 -30.03 -6.40
CA LYS A 211 -13.95 -29.37 -5.08
C LYS A 211 -13.00 -28.19 -5.11
N MET A 212 -11.91 -28.28 -5.88
CA MET A 212 -10.94 -27.19 -6.03
C MET A 212 -11.50 -26.06 -6.90
N ALA A 213 -12.14 -26.42 -8.02
CA ALA A 213 -12.79 -25.47 -8.91
C ALA A 213 -13.89 -24.68 -8.19
N TYR A 214 -14.77 -25.36 -7.45
CA TYR A 214 -15.83 -24.72 -6.67
C TYR A 214 -15.28 -23.76 -5.61
N ARG A 215 -14.28 -24.20 -4.82
CA ARG A 215 -13.64 -23.34 -3.82
C ARG A 215 -13.01 -22.10 -4.46
N MET A 216 -12.38 -22.26 -5.62
CA MET A 216 -11.79 -21.14 -6.34
C MET A 216 -12.86 -20.19 -6.90
N GLY A 217 -13.95 -20.71 -7.46
CA GLY A 217 -15.08 -19.88 -7.93
C GLY A 217 -15.72 -19.06 -6.81
N VAL A 218 -15.93 -19.67 -5.63
CA VAL A 218 -16.38 -18.96 -4.43
C VAL A 218 -15.36 -17.89 -4.00
N LEU A 219 -14.07 -18.23 -3.99
CA LEU A 219 -13.01 -17.30 -3.59
C LEU A 219 -12.87 -16.14 -4.56
N ALA A 220 -12.97 -16.38 -5.87
CA ALA A 220 -12.86 -15.40 -6.95
C ALA A 220 -14.14 -14.56 -7.11
N ARG A 221 -15.30 -15.08 -6.67
CA ARG A 221 -16.64 -14.55 -6.97
C ARG A 221 -16.88 -14.41 -8.48
N ALA A 222 -16.43 -15.42 -9.22
CA ALA A 222 -16.56 -15.56 -10.66
C ALA A 222 -16.76 -17.04 -11.00
N ASP A 223 -17.66 -17.33 -11.94
CA ASP A 223 -18.10 -18.70 -12.24
C ASP A 223 -17.06 -19.50 -13.03
N GLN A 224 -16.26 -18.86 -13.89
CA GLN A 224 -15.22 -19.51 -14.70
C GLN A 224 -13.99 -18.60 -14.86
N ALA A 225 -12.81 -19.21 -14.99
CA ALA A 225 -11.56 -18.50 -15.25
C ALA A 225 -11.47 -18.10 -16.73
N SER A 226 -11.08 -16.86 -17.02
CA SER A 226 -10.63 -16.49 -18.37
C SER A 226 -9.10 -16.66 -18.49
N ILE A 227 -8.64 -17.17 -19.64
CA ILE A 227 -7.19 -17.27 -19.91
C ILE A 227 -6.68 -15.91 -20.38
N ALA A 228 -6.01 -15.20 -19.47
CA ALA A 228 -5.15 -14.08 -19.84
C ALA A 228 -3.80 -14.61 -20.32
N TRP A 229 -3.63 -14.78 -21.64
CA TRP A 229 -2.43 -15.38 -22.25
C TRP A 229 -1.12 -14.74 -21.78
N LEU A 230 -1.09 -13.41 -21.65
CA LEU A 230 0.09 -12.70 -21.15
C LEU A 230 0.44 -13.11 -19.70
N GLY A 231 -0.58 -13.28 -18.84
CA GLY A 231 -0.42 -13.78 -17.47
C GLY A 231 0.04 -15.24 -17.42
N ALA A 232 -0.53 -16.10 -18.28
CA ALA A 232 -0.14 -17.50 -18.37
C ALA A 232 1.32 -17.69 -18.87
N LEU A 233 1.74 -16.92 -19.87
CA LEU A 233 3.11 -16.99 -20.39
C LEU A 233 4.14 -16.45 -19.38
N THR A 234 3.83 -15.35 -18.71
CA THR A 234 4.72 -14.76 -17.69
C THR A 234 4.85 -15.67 -16.46
N SER A 235 3.75 -16.23 -15.96
CA SER A 235 3.79 -17.22 -14.86
C SER A 235 4.59 -18.47 -15.21
N LEU A 236 4.47 -18.99 -16.44
CA LEU A 236 5.26 -20.11 -16.93
C LEU A 236 6.75 -19.75 -16.97
N ALA A 237 7.11 -18.60 -17.55
CA ALA A 237 8.50 -18.15 -17.66
C ALA A 237 9.16 -17.97 -16.29
N VAL A 238 8.46 -17.34 -15.33
CA VAL A 238 8.97 -17.16 -13.96
C VAL A 238 9.09 -18.51 -13.23
N SER A 239 8.16 -19.44 -13.45
CA SER A 239 8.24 -20.80 -12.87
C SER A 239 9.47 -21.55 -13.39
N LEU A 240 9.72 -21.50 -14.71
CA LEU A 240 10.90 -22.13 -15.32
C LEU A 240 12.21 -21.50 -14.83
N ALA A 241 12.25 -20.17 -14.70
CA ALA A 241 13.40 -19.45 -14.16
C ALA A 241 13.69 -19.83 -12.69
N TRP A 242 12.66 -20.07 -11.89
CA TRP A 242 12.86 -20.52 -10.51
C TRP A 242 13.35 -21.97 -10.45
N VAL A 243 12.77 -22.87 -11.25
CA VAL A 243 13.22 -24.27 -11.34
C VAL A 243 14.67 -24.35 -11.80
N SER A 244 15.09 -23.56 -12.79
CA SER A 244 16.48 -23.51 -13.24
C SER A 244 17.42 -22.98 -12.16
N LEU A 245 16.99 -22.00 -11.36
CA LEU A 245 17.74 -21.48 -10.22
C LEU A 245 17.91 -22.55 -9.11
N VAL A 246 16.86 -23.31 -8.81
CA VAL A 246 16.92 -24.44 -7.88
C VAL A 246 17.83 -25.55 -8.42
N ALA A 247 17.73 -25.88 -9.71
CA ALA A 247 18.60 -26.88 -10.34
C ALA A 247 20.08 -26.45 -10.28
N TRP A 248 20.37 -25.19 -10.59
CA TRP A 248 21.71 -24.58 -10.48
C TRP A 248 22.24 -24.65 -9.04
N ARG A 249 21.37 -24.46 -8.04
CA ARG A 249 21.76 -24.57 -6.63
C ARG A 249 22.19 -25.99 -6.26
N LEU A 250 21.48 -27.00 -6.79
CA LEU A 250 21.73 -28.42 -6.53
C LEU A 250 22.98 -28.94 -7.26
N SER A 251 23.34 -28.35 -8.40
CA SER A 251 24.39 -28.86 -9.30
C SER A 251 25.84 -28.52 -8.90
N ARG A 252 26.20 -28.66 -7.61
CA ARG A 252 27.58 -28.61 -7.08
C ARG A 252 28.38 -27.32 -7.34
N GLN A 253 28.00 -26.23 -6.66
CA GLN A 253 28.78 -25.00 -6.57
C GLN A 253 29.08 -24.65 -5.10
N PRO A 254 30.25 -24.06 -4.75
CA PRO A 254 30.67 -23.81 -3.37
C PRO A 254 29.63 -23.00 -2.59
N ALA A 255 29.52 -23.28 -1.29
CA ALA A 255 28.55 -22.64 -0.40
C ALA A 255 28.89 -21.16 -0.18
N MET A 256 28.38 -20.30 -1.05
CA MET A 256 28.46 -18.85 -0.90
C MET A 256 27.29 -18.32 -0.06
N LEU A 257 27.58 -17.37 0.84
CA LEU A 257 26.64 -16.82 1.82
C LEU A 257 25.40 -16.14 1.20
N TRP A 258 25.46 -15.70 -0.06
CA TRP A 258 24.36 -15.02 -0.74
C TRP A 258 23.32 -15.97 -1.36
N LYS A 259 23.67 -17.24 -1.61
CA LYS A 259 22.77 -18.19 -2.28
C LYS A 259 21.44 -18.41 -1.55
N PRO A 260 21.42 -18.59 -0.21
CA PRO A 260 20.19 -18.81 0.54
C PRO A 260 19.24 -17.60 0.49
N VAL A 261 19.80 -16.39 0.56
CA VAL A 261 19.01 -15.16 0.41
C VAL A 261 18.40 -15.09 -0.98
N LEU A 262 19.18 -15.40 -2.02
CA LEU A 262 18.67 -15.37 -3.39
C LEU A 262 17.54 -16.39 -3.61
N LEU A 263 17.66 -17.61 -3.09
CA LEU A 263 16.62 -18.63 -3.19
C LEU A 263 15.34 -18.25 -2.45
N ALA A 264 15.48 -17.71 -1.24
CA ALA A 264 14.33 -17.24 -0.47
C ALA A 264 13.63 -16.05 -1.14
N SER A 265 14.38 -15.04 -1.57
CA SER A 265 13.83 -13.87 -2.26
C SER A 265 13.21 -14.23 -3.61
N SER A 266 13.86 -15.09 -4.40
CA SER A 266 13.32 -15.53 -5.70
C SER A 266 12.06 -16.40 -5.54
N GLY A 267 11.98 -17.25 -4.51
CA GLY A 267 10.77 -17.99 -4.19
C GLY A 267 9.60 -17.09 -3.80
N LEU A 268 9.85 -16.03 -3.02
CA LEU A 268 8.85 -15.01 -2.70
C LEU A 268 8.37 -14.28 -3.97
N VAL A 269 9.31 -13.88 -4.82
CA VAL A 269 9.03 -13.26 -6.12
C VAL A 269 8.18 -14.19 -7.00
N LEU A 270 8.54 -15.47 -7.10
CA LEU A 270 7.76 -16.49 -7.82
C LEU A 270 6.30 -16.52 -7.34
N ILE A 271 6.07 -16.73 -6.03
CA ILE A 271 4.71 -16.78 -5.48
C ILE A 271 3.96 -15.50 -5.81
N TRP A 272 4.59 -14.35 -5.59
CA TRP A 272 3.94 -13.06 -5.84
C TRP A 272 3.55 -12.92 -7.32
N PHE A 273 4.45 -13.24 -8.25
CA PHE A 273 4.15 -13.20 -9.68
C PHE A 273 3.05 -14.19 -10.07
N LEU A 274 3.11 -15.44 -9.60
CA LEU A 274 2.05 -16.43 -9.84
C LEU A 274 0.70 -15.94 -9.33
N PHE A 275 0.68 -15.37 -8.12
CA PHE A 275 -0.54 -14.79 -7.55
C PHE A 275 -1.10 -13.65 -8.41
N GLN A 276 -0.24 -12.69 -8.80
CA GLN A 276 -0.65 -11.51 -9.55
C GLN A 276 -1.02 -11.79 -11.01
N THR A 277 -0.46 -12.84 -11.61
CA THR A 277 -0.68 -13.15 -13.03
C THR A 277 -1.81 -14.16 -13.22
N LEU A 278 -1.76 -15.31 -12.52
CA LEU A 278 -2.77 -16.37 -12.67
C LEU A 278 -4.13 -15.96 -12.08
N PHE A 279 -4.12 -15.23 -10.97
CA PHE A 279 -5.34 -14.86 -10.24
C PHE A 279 -5.70 -13.38 -10.39
N LEU A 280 -5.21 -12.72 -11.45
CA LEU A 280 -5.46 -11.31 -11.70
C LEU A 280 -6.96 -10.99 -11.80
N GLU A 281 -7.73 -11.79 -12.53
CA GLU A 281 -9.17 -11.60 -12.70
C GLU A 281 -9.92 -11.74 -11.37
N ALA A 282 -9.60 -12.77 -10.59
CA ALA A 282 -10.16 -12.97 -9.26
C ALA A 282 -9.83 -11.78 -8.33
N HIS A 283 -8.60 -11.26 -8.40
CA HIS A 283 -8.19 -10.09 -7.64
C HIS A 283 -8.98 -8.84 -8.05
N ASN A 284 -9.10 -8.60 -9.35
CA ASN A 284 -9.83 -7.45 -9.90
C ASN A 284 -11.31 -7.50 -9.53
N THR A 285 -11.96 -8.65 -9.68
CA THR A 285 -13.39 -8.82 -9.37
C THR A 285 -13.69 -8.57 -7.90
N ARG A 286 -12.80 -8.96 -7.00
CA ARG A 286 -12.97 -8.73 -5.56
C ARG A 286 -12.65 -7.31 -5.13
N ASN A 287 -11.55 -6.74 -5.62
CA ASN A 287 -10.98 -5.53 -5.04
C ASN A 287 -11.34 -4.26 -5.81
N SER A 288 -11.71 -4.36 -7.08
CA SER A 288 -12.03 -3.20 -7.92
C SER A 288 -13.43 -2.66 -7.64
N TYR A 289 -13.55 -1.32 -7.68
CA TYR A 289 -14.83 -0.62 -7.64
C TYR A 289 -15.46 -0.47 -9.02
N ARG A 290 -14.83 -0.97 -10.10
CA ARG A 290 -15.27 -0.78 -11.48
C ARG A 290 -16.72 -1.19 -11.73
N GLU A 291 -17.08 -2.43 -11.39
CA GLU A 291 -18.44 -2.94 -11.63
C GLU A 291 -19.49 -2.13 -10.87
N MET A 292 -19.20 -1.80 -9.61
CA MET A 292 -20.05 -0.98 -8.77
C MET A 292 -20.22 0.44 -9.33
N ALA A 293 -19.11 1.05 -9.80
CA ALA A 293 -19.11 2.37 -10.40
C ALA A 293 -19.98 2.42 -11.66
N MET A 294 -19.86 1.40 -12.52
CA MET A 294 -20.64 1.28 -13.75
C MET A 294 -22.13 1.06 -13.45
N GLN A 295 -22.48 0.26 -12.44
CA GLN A 295 -23.87 0.10 -11.99
C GLN A 295 -24.46 1.42 -11.47
N ALA A 296 -23.72 2.15 -10.63
CA ALA A 296 -24.15 3.46 -10.15
C ALA A 296 -24.35 4.43 -11.33
N ARG A 297 -23.42 4.47 -12.29
CA ARG A 297 -23.54 5.30 -13.49
C ARG A 297 -24.75 4.94 -14.36
N ALA A 298 -25.06 3.65 -14.49
CA ALA A 298 -26.23 3.20 -15.25
C ALA A 298 -27.54 3.71 -14.64
N VAL A 299 -27.65 3.70 -13.31
CA VAL A 299 -28.82 4.23 -12.59
C VAL A 299 -28.92 5.75 -12.73
N MET A 300 -27.78 6.44 -12.76
CA MET A 300 -27.73 7.90 -12.90
C MET A 300 -28.13 8.42 -14.29
N GLN A 301 -28.33 7.56 -15.29
CA GLN A 301 -28.75 7.99 -16.62
C GLN A 301 -30.09 8.74 -16.62
N SER A 302 -30.93 8.55 -15.59
CA SER A 302 -32.21 9.26 -15.45
C SER A 302 -32.05 10.76 -15.13
N ALA A 303 -30.91 11.18 -14.57
CA ALA A 303 -30.62 12.56 -14.25
C ALA A 303 -29.10 12.80 -14.36
N THR A 304 -28.64 13.45 -15.41
CA THR A 304 -27.22 13.83 -15.52
C THR A 304 -26.92 14.98 -14.57
N GLY A 305 -25.92 14.84 -13.70
CA GLY A 305 -25.54 15.91 -12.80
C GLY A 305 -24.50 15.50 -11.79
N CYS A 306 -24.18 16.41 -10.87
CA CYS A 306 -23.19 16.21 -9.84
C CYS A 306 -23.67 15.29 -8.71
N VAL A 307 -22.71 14.65 -8.06
CA VAL A 307 -22.90 13.73 -6.94
C VAL A 307 -22.31 14.34 -5.67
N ILE A 308 -23.13 14.44 -4.62
CA ILE A 308 -22.65 14.76 -3.28
C ILE A 308 -22.10 13.47 -2.69
N GLY A 309 -20.83 13.49 -2.26
CA GLY A 309 -20.21 12.36 -1.60
C GLY A 309 -20.22 12.52 -0.09
N GLU A 310 -21.06 11.75 0.62
CA GLU A 310 -21.12 11.77 2.08
C GLU A 310 -20.39 10.56 2.68
N GLN A 311 -19.50 10.80 3.64
CA GLN A 311 -18.69 9.77 4.32
C GLN A 311 -17.84 8.91 3.38
N LEU A 312 -17.67 9.33 2.11
CA LEU A 312 -16.86 8.62 1.14
C LEU A 312 -15.37 8.79 1.44
N ARG A 313 -14.66 7.67 1.50
CA ARG A 313 -13.20 7.70 1.54
C ARG A 313 -12.65 8.32 0.24
N PRO A 314 -11.63 9.19 0.32
CA PRO A 314 -11.05 9.85 -0.87
C PRO A 314 -10.60 8.87 -1.95
N ALA A 315 -10.05 7.71 -1.56
CA ALA A 315 -9.66 6.66 -2.49
C ALA A 315 -10.85 6.08 -3.27
N VAL A 316 -12.01 5.95 -2.63
CA VAL A 316 -13.23 5.46 -3.28
C VAL A 316 -13.77 6.52 -4.23
N GLN A 317 -13.85 7.78 -3.79
CA GLN A 317 -14.27 8.90 -4.63
C GLN A 317 -13.43 9.00 -5.92
N ALA A 318 -12.11 8.94 -5.79
CA ALA A 318 -11.19 8.94 -6.95
C ALA A 318 -11.40 7.72 -7.85
N SER A 319 -11.64 6.53 -7.28
CA SER A 319 -11.91 5.33 -8.09
C SER A 319 -13.22 5.44 -8.89
N LEU A 320 -14.25 6.05 -8.29
CA LEU A 320 -15.55 6.27 -8.93
C LEU A 320 -15.47 7.32 -10.05
N GLN A 321 -14.70 8.38 -9.82
CA GLN A 321 -14.35 9.35 -10.86
C GLN A 321 -13.63 8.66 -12.03
N TRP A 322 -12.62 7.83 -11.73
CA TRP A 322 -11.82 7.17 -12.75
C TRP A 322 -12.62 6.15 -13.59
N PHE A 323 -13.41 5.29 -12.95
CA PHE A 323 -14.12 4.21 -13.66
C PHE A 323 -15.43 4.64 -14.30
N ALA A 324 -16.15 5.57 -13.69
CA ALA A 324 -17.52 5.93 -14.09
C ALA A 324 -17.71 7.42 -14.45
N GLY A 325 -16.65 8.23 -14.36
CA GLY A 325 -16.72 9.66 -14.66
C GLY A 325 -17.70 10.41 -13.74
N LEU A 326 -17.85 9.96 -12.48
CA LEU A 326 -18.76 10.62 -11.54
C LEU A 326 -18.18 11.95 -11.06
N GLU A 327 -18.84 13.06 -11.38
CA GLU A 327 -18.43 14.39 -10.93
C GLU A 327 -18.94 14.64 -9.52
N PHE A 328 -18.01 14.64 -8.56
CA PHE A 328 -18.34 14.94 -7.18
C PHE A 328 -18.27 16.44 -6.92
N SER A 329 -19.37 17.01 -6.42
CA SER A 329 -19.46 18.43 -6.08
C SER A 329 -20.33 18.61 -4.85
N ASN A 330 -19.98 19.60 -4.03
CA ASN A 330 -20.77 20.02 -2.87
C ASN A 330 -21.75 21.16 -3.22
N ALA A 331 -22.07 21.32 -4.51
CA ALA A 331 -23.00 22.35 -4.95
C ALA A 331 -24.41 22.09 -4.38
N PRO A 332 -25.13 23.14 -3.95
CA PRO A 332 -26.44 23.00 -3.29
C PRO A 332 -27.54 22.44 -4.20
N HIS A 333 -27.33 22.39 -5.51
CA HIS A 333 -28.27 21.90 -6.52
C HIS A 333 -27.89 20.53 -7.10
N CYS A 334 -27.00 19.78 -6.46
CA CYS A 334 -26.68 18.43 -6.94
C CYS A 334 -27.87 17.46 -6.77
N PRO A 335 -28.28 16.77 -7.84
CA PRO A 335 -29.43 15.86 -7.79
C PRO A 335 -29.10 14.53 -7.10
N TRP A 336 -27.83 14.13 -7.04
CA TRP A 336 -27.43 12.83 -6.50
C TRP A 336 -26.67 12.95 -5.19
N LEU A 337 -26.93 12.00 -4.29
CA LEU A 337 -26.22 11.81 -3.04
C LEU A 337 -25.74 10.36 -2.96
N LEU A 338 -24.43 10.17 -2.85
CA LEU A 338 -23.80 8.88 -2.64
C LEU A 338 -23.27 8.79 -1.22
N ILE A 339 -23.71 7.77 -0.48
CA ILE A 339 -23.31 7.52 0.90
C ILE A 339 -22.53 6.21 0.95
N GLN A 340 -21.41 6.23 1.66
CA GLN A 340 -20.67 5.02 2.01
C GLN A 340 -20.98 4.62 3.46
N ASP A 341 -21.79 3.57 3.62
CA ASP A 341 -22.06 2.97 4.93
C ASP A 341 -21.00 1.92 5.26
N SER A 342 -20.52 1.92 6.50
CA SER A 342 -19.62 0.90 7.05
C SER A 342 -20.06 0.45 8.45
N GLY A 343 -19.64 -0.75 8.87
CA GLY A 343 -19.90 -1.26 10.22
C GLY A 343 -21.37 -1.60 10.52
N GLU A 344 -21.88 -1.19 11.68
CA GLU A 344 -23.24 -1.54 12.14
C GLU A 344 -24.37 -0.97 11.26
N ALA A 345 -24.12 0.15 10.56
CA ALA A 345 -25.07 0.79 9.64
C ALA A 345 -25.52 -0.14 8.48
N LEU A 346 -24.77 -1.21 8.21
CA LEU A 346 -25.09 -2.24 7.22
C LEU A 346 -26.25 -3.14 7.62
N ARG A 347 -26.51 -3.28 8.93
CA ARG A 347 -27.54 -4.17 9.49
C ARG A 347 -28.94 -3.56 9.44
N TYR A 348 -29.03 -2.25 9.24
CA TYR A 348 -30.28 -1.52 9.17
C TYR A 348 -30.72 -1.30 7.72
N ALA A 349 -32.04 -1.27 7.50
CA ALA A 349 -32.62 -0.81 6.24
C ALA A 349 -32.08 0.60 5.90
N ALA A 350 -32.05 0.95 4.61
CA ALA A 350 -31.59 2.27 4.20
C ALA A 350 -32.35 3.35 4.99
N PRO A 351 -31.67 4.21 5.77
CA PRO A 351 -32.35 5.20 6.58
C PRO A 351 -33.15 6.11 5.66
N ALA A 352 -34.42 6.32 5.99
CA ALA A 352 -35.26 7.27 5.28
C ALA A 352 -34.65 8.66 5.44
N ARG A 353 -34.28 9.30 4.33
CA ARG A 353 -33.76 10.65 4.33
C ARG A 353 -34.82 11.59 3.76
N PRO A 354 -35.27 12.62 4.51
CA PRO A 354 -36.26 13.54 4.02
C PRO A 354 -35.74 14.28 2.77
N GLY A 355 -36.51 14.27 1.69
CA GLY A 355 -36.14 14.88 0.40
C GLY A 355 -35.21 14.04 -0.47
N TRP A 356 -34.91 12.78 -0.09
CA TRP A 356 -34.02 11.89 -0.84
C TRP A 356 -34.63 10.51 -1.02
N GLN A 357 -34.75 10.05 -2.26
CA GLN A 357 -35.26 8.73 -2.62
C GLN A 357 -34.11 7.78 -2.95
N LEU A 358 -34.12 6.58 -2.38
CA LEU A 358 -33.12 5.56 -2.70
C LEU A 358 -33.39 4.99 -4.09
N HIS A 359 -32.40 5.10 -4.99
CA HIS A 359 -32.49 4.54 -6.35
C HIS A 359 -31.61 3.31 -6.54
N TRP A 360 -30.50 3.21 -5.80
CA TRP A 360 -29.60 2.07 -5.93
C TRP A 360 -28.83 1.82 -4.64
N ALA A 361 -28.59 0.53 -4.35
CA ALA A 361 -27.71 0.11 -3.28
C ALA A 361 -26.85 -1.06 -3.76
N GLY A 362 -25.54 -0.97 -3.55
CA GLY A 362 -24.61 -2.01 -3.95
C GLY A 362 -23.39 -2.07 -3.04
N ALA A 363 -22.57 -3.09 -3.24
CA ALA A 363 -21.33 -3.27 -2.52
C ALA A 363 -20.27 -3.78 -3.49
N ARG A 364 -19.01 -3.54 -3.16
CA ARG A 364 -17.91 -4.19 -3.87
C ARG A 364 -18.03 -5.70 -3.64
N ARG A 365 -17.97 -6.49 -4.72
CA ARG A 365 -18.16 -7.95 -4.64
C ARG A 365 -17.30 -8.58 -3.56
N GLY A 366 -16.07 -8.11 -3.35
CA GLY A 366 -15.10 -8.59 -2.35
C GLY A 366 -15.38 -8.23 -0.89
N GLU A 367 -16.27 -7.29 -0.61
CA GLU A 367 -16.36 -6.62 0.69
C GLU A 367 -17.77 -6.73 1.26
N ASN A 368 -17.87 -7.25 2.48
CA ASN A 368 -19.17 -7.43 3.15
C ASN A 368 -19.41 -6.35 4.21
N GLN A 369 -18.38 -5.56 4.55
CA GLN A 369 -18.44 -4.51 5.57
C GLN A 369 -18.52 -3.09 4.99
N GLU A 370 -18.83 -2.96 3.71
CA GLU A 370 -19.00 -1.68 3.03
C GLU A 370 -20.19 -1.76 2.08
N ARG A 371 -21.06 -0.75 2.11
CA ARG A 371 -22.19 -0.65 1.21
C ARG A 371 -22.35 0.78 0.76
N PHE A 372 -22.72 0.94 -0.50
CA PHE A 372 -22.91 2.21 -1.16
C PHE A 372 -24.38 2.37 -1.47
N ARG A 373 -24.93 3.52 -1.12
CA ARG A 373 -26.34 3.86 -1.35
C ARG A 373 -26.40 5.16 -2.13
N LEU A 374 -27.07 5.12 -3.27
CA LEU A 374 -27.26 6.23 -4.17
C LEU A 374 -28.71 6.73 -4.06
N TYR A 375 -28.85 8.00 -3.73
CA TYR A 375 -30.11 8.68 -3.56
C TYR A 375 -30.29 9.78 -4.60
N LEU A 376 -31.52 9.93 -5.09
CA LEU A 376 -31.96 11.04 -5.94
C LEU A 376 -32.72 12.05 -5.08
N ARG A 377 -32.45 13.33 -5.26
CA ARG A 377 -33.18 14.40 -4.59
C ARG A 377 -34.61 14.44 -5.13
N GLN A 378 -35.59 14.40 -4.23
CA GLN A 378 -36.97 14.68 -4.58
C GLN A 378 -37.14 16.20 -4.64
N GLU A 379 -37.57 16.72 -5.79
CA GLU A 379 -38.04 18.10 -5.85
C GLU A 379 -39.28 18.21 -4.95
N THR A 380 -39.21 19.06 -3.93
CA THR A 380 -40.36 19.41 -3.13
C THR A 380 -41.36 20.08 -4.06
N GLN A 381 -42.37 19.33 -4.50
CA GLN A 381 -43.53 19.86 -5.19
C GLN A 381 -44.15 20.88 -4.23
N LYS A 382 -43.96 22.18 -4.51
CA LYS A 382 -44.72 23.23 -3.85
C LYS A 382 -46.19 22.93 -4.16
N LEU A 383 -46.94 22.51 -3.14
CA LEU A 383 -48.39 22.60 -3.19
C LEU A 383 -48.71 24.09 -3.21
N ASP A 384 -49.20 24.56 -4.36
CA ASP A 384 -49.81 25.89 -4.51
C ASP A 384 -51.07 26.03 -3.66
#